data_AF-A0A2N6FZ77-F1
#
_entry.id   AF-A0A2N6FZ77-F1
#
_cell.length_a   1.000
_cell.length_b   1.000
_cell.length_c   1.000
_cell.angle_alpha   90.00
_cell.angle_beta   90.00
_cell.angle_gamma   90.00
#
_symmetry.space_group_name_H-M   'P 1'
#
loop_
_entity.id
_entity.type
_entity.pdbx_description
1 polymer ?
#
loop_
_entity_poly.entity_id
_entity_poly.type
_entity_poly.pdbx_seq_one_letter_code
_entity_poly.pdbx_strand_id
1 'polypeptide(L)'
;MELTGITLDFFDKRTCGLLPDLCFQWDIRYDELSDNEELLEYWQKHVDNIFKQTKNVVYVSNDNGRSLLYSADKDAIDIISKEFKDLNLQKITYEEIISSEPGVSHDYLA
;
A
#
# COMPACT_ATOMS: atom_id res chain seq x y z
N MET A 1 18.97 -0.92 1.18
CA MET A 1 18.62 -1.65 -0.08
C MET A 1 17.42 -0.98 -0.73
N GLU A 2 17.38 -0.79 -2.06
CA GLU A 2 16.23 -0.16 -2.74
C GLU A 2 15.13 -1.18 -3.05
N LEU A 3 13.88 -0.83 -2.73
CA LEU A 3 12.67 -1.61 -2.97
C LEU A 3 11.72 -0.82 -3.87
N THR A 4 10.90 -1.52 -4.64
CA THR A 4 9.88 -0.93 -5.53
C THR A 4 8.49 -1.46 -5.15
N GLY A 5 7.49 -0.57 -5.12
CA GLY A 5 6.17 -0.93 -4.63
C GLY A 5 5.19 0.23 -4.53
N ILE A 6 4.19 0.10 -3.67
CA ILE A 6 3.11 1.06 -3.47
C ILE A 6 3.01 1.44 -2.00
N THR A 7 2.72 2.72 -1.76
CA THR A 7 2.28 3.25 -0.46
C THR A 7 0.89 3.85 -0.64
N LEU A 8 -0.03 3.52 0.26
CA LEU A 8 -1.28 4.27 0.45
C LEU A 8 -1.30 4.91 1.83
N ASP A 9 -1.75 6.16 1.89
CA ASP A 9 -1.96 6.90 3.12
C ASP A 9 -3.45 7.25 3.23
N PHE A 10 -4.14 6.51 4.09
CA PHE A 10 -5.55 6.63 4.42
C PHE A 10 -5.85 7.85 5.31
N PHE A 11 -4.85 8.62 5.77
CA PHE A 11 -5.08 9.92 6.40
C PHE A 11 -4.76 11.10 5.46
N ASP A 12 -4.11 10.83 4.34
CA ASP A 12 -3.83 11.83 3.33
C ASP A 12 -4.89 11.86 2.22
N LYS A 13 -5.71 12.90 2.21
CA LYS A 13 -6.70 13.16 1.15
C LYS A 13 -6.13 13.16 -0.27
N ARG A 14 -4.82 13.35 -0.45
CA ARG A 14 -4.16 13.26 -1.76
C ARG A 14 -4.24 11.85 -2.34
N THR A 15 -4.43 10.82 -1.51
CA THR A 15 -4.71 9.44 -1.94
C THR A 15 -5.95 9.34 -2.84
N CYS A 16 -6.98 10.16 -2.59
CA CYS A 16 -8.12 10.25 -3.49
C CYS A 16 -7.79 10.85 -4.87
N GLY A 17 -6.67 11.54 -5.02
CA GLY A 17 -6.15 11.95 -6.32
C GLY A 17 -5.57 10.79 -7.14
N LEU A 18 -5.18 9.69 -6.47
CA LEU A 18 -4.70 8.47 -7.10
C LEU A 18 -5.87 7.55 -7.50
N LEU A 19 -6.91 7.49 -6.65
CA LEU A 19 -8.07 6.61 -6.82
C LEU A 19 -9.38 7.41 -6.65
N PRO A 20 -9.72 8.33 -7.58
CA PRO A 20 -10.84 9.24 -7.41
C PRO A 20 -12.20 8.53 -7.37
N ASP A 21 -12.35 7.43 -8.11
CA ASP A 21 -13.59 6.66 -8.16
C ASP A 21 -13.96 6.07 -6.78
N LEU A 22 -12.96 5.63 -6.01
CA LEU A 22 -13.14 5.07 -4.66
C LEU A 22 -13.43 6.13 -3.60
N CYS A 23 -13.21 7.40 -3.92
CA CYS A 23 -13.50 8.52 -3.02
C CYS A 23 -14.73 9.32 -3.45
N PHE A 24 -15.50 8.84 -4.41
CA PHE A 24 -16.62 9.60 -4.96
C PHE A 24 -17.70 9.89 -3.91
N GLN A 25 -17.96 8.95 -3.01
CA GLN A 25 -18.94 9.10 -1.93
C GLN A 25 -18.35 9.63 -0.62
N TRP A 26 -17.04 9.78 -0.54
CA TRP A 26 -16.35 10.26 0.65
C TRP A 26 -16.47 11.78 0.79
N ASP A 27 -17.06 12.27 1.88
CA ASP A 27 -17.16 13.71 2.16
C ASP A 27 -16.16 14.12 3.25
N ILE A 28 -15.04 14.71 2.80
CA ILE A 28 -13.96 15.21 3.66
C ILE A 28 -14.41 16.17 4.78
N ARG A 29 -15.60 16.77 4.69
CA ARG A 29 -16.12 17.67 5.72
C ARG A 29 -16.65 16.92 6.94
N TYR A 30 -17.00 15.65 6.77
CA TYR A 30 -17.68 14.83 7.77
C TYR A 30 -16.94 13.54 8.09
N ASP A 31 -16.13 13.03 7.15
CA ASP A 31 -15.51 11.71 7.22
C ASP A 31 -13.98 11.80 7.22
N GLU A 32 -13.30 10.93 7.98
CA GLU A 32 -11.87 10.70 7.80
C GLU A 32 -11.65 9.75 6.62
N LEU A 33 -10.55 9.90 5.87
CA LEU A 33 -10.29 9.01 4.73
C LEU A 33 -10.06 7.56 5.17
N SER A 34 -9.62 7.36 6.42
CA SER A 34 -9.52 6.05 7.07
C SER A 34 -10.87 5.38 7.29
N ASP A 35 -11.97 6.13 7.23
CA ASP A 35 -13.33 5.58 7.33
C ASP A 35 -13.90 5.19 5.96
N ASN A 36 -13.16 5.44 4.87
CA ASN A 36 -13.59 5.05 3.53
C ASN A 36 -13.45 3.53 3.33
N GLU A 37 -14.53 2.80 3.62
CA GLU A 37 -14.61 1.35 3.49
C GLU A 37 -14.26 0.86 2.09
N GLU A 38 -14.70 1.55 1.02
CA GLU A 38 -14.41 1.14 -0.36
C GLU A 38 -12.90 1.18 -0.66
N LEU A 39 -12.21 2.21 -0.17
CA LEU A 39 -10.76 2.37 -0.34
C LEU A 39 -9.98 1.31 0.47
N LEU A 40 -10.42 1.04 1.70
CA LEU A 40 -9.83 -0.01 2.55
C LEU A 40 -10.02 -1.40 1.95
N GLU A 41 -11.24 -1.73 1.50
CA GLU A 41 -11.55 -3.01 0.88
C GLU A 41 -10.78 -3.22 -0.41
N TYR A 42 -10.67 -2.18 -1.25
CA TYR A 42 -9.84 -2.19 -2.45
C TYR A 42 -8.41 -2.58 -2.10
N TRP A 43 -7.78 -1.84 -1.17
CA TRP A 43 -6.40 -2.09 -0.78
C TRP A 43 -6.19 -3.52 -0.27
N GLN A 44 -6.99 -3.94 0.72
CA GLN A 44 -6.84 -5.24 1.36
C GLN A 44 -7.04 -6.38 0.37
N LYS A 45 -8.04 -6.28 -0.52
CA LYS A 45 -8.30 -7.29 -1.56
C LYS A 45 -7.10 -7.48 -2.49
N HIS A 46 -6.48 -6.38 -2.92
CA HIS A 46 -5.32 -6.43 -3.81
C HIS A 46 -4.08 -6.96 -3.08
N VAL A 47 -3.85 -6.54 -1.83
CA VAL A 47 -2.79 -7.10 -0.97
C VAL A 47 -2.95 -8.61 -0.80
N ASP A 48 -4.16 -9.09 -0.48
CA ASP A 48 -4.45 -10.53 -0.34
C ASP A 48 -4.20 -11.30 -1.64
N ASN A 49 -4.54 -10.72 -2.79
CA ASN A 49 -4.28 -11.33 -4.10
C ASN A 49 -2.78 -11.43 -4.41
N ILE A 50 -2.00 -10.43 -4.01
CA ILE A 50 -0.54 -10.47 -4.13
C ILE A 50 0.02 -11.56 -3.21
N PHE A 51 -0.46 -11.64 -1.97
CA PHE A 51 -0.01 -12.65 -1.01
C PHE A 51 -0.37 -14.10 -1.39
N LYS A 52 -1.34 -14.31 -2.28
CA LYS A 52 -1.63 -15.63 -2.88
C LYS A 52 -0.61 -16.02 -3.96
N GLN A 53 0.01 -15.03 -4.61
CA GLN A 53 0.93 -15.24 -5.73
C GLN A 53 2.40 -15.23 -5.28
N THR A 54 2.74 -14.40 -4.28
CA THR A 54 4.11 -14.27 -3.78
C THR A 54 4.13 -13.95 -2.29
N LYS A 55 5.18 -14.41 -1.61
CA LYS A 55 5.55 -13.99 -0.25
C LYS A 55 6.82 -13.14 -0.24
N ASN A 56 7.39 -12.83 -1.41
CA ASN A 56 8.62 -12.05 -1.52
C ASN A 56 8.32 -10.55 -1.51
N VAL A 57 7.59 -10.09 -0.49
CA VAL A 57 7.20 -8.68 -0.32
C VAL A 57 7.49 -8.25 1.11
N VAL A 58 7.76 -6.97 1.32
CA VAL A 58 7.72 -6.31 2.61
C VAL A 58 6.38 -5.60 2.70
N TYR A 59 5.59 -5.97 3.69
CA TYR A 59 4.27 -5.41 3.93
C TYR A 59 4.21 -4.77 5.31
N VAL A 60 3.76 -3.52 5.33
CA VAL A 60 3.44 -2.77 6.54
C VAL A 60 1.97 -2.41 6.49
N SER A 61 1.24 -2.86 7.51
CA SER A 61 -0.07 -2.32 7.85
C SER A 61 0.07 -1.69 9.21
N ASN A 62 -0.04 -0.36 9.28
CA ASN A 62 -0.04 0.33 10.57
C ASN A 62 -1.46 0.81 10.90
N ASP A 63 -1.75 0.88 12.19
CA ASP A 63 -2.99 1.51 12.69
C ASP A 63 -2.96 3.03 12.49
N ASN A 64 -1.80 3.57 12.11
CA ASN A 64 -1.56 4.96 11.71
C ASN A 64 -1.94 5.24 10.25
N GLY A 65 -2.73 4.36 9.61
CA GLY A 65 -3.39 4.64 8.33
C GLY A 65 -2.46 4.77 7.13
N ARG A 66 -1.19 4.40 7.23
CA ARG A 66 -0.27 4.31 6.10
C ARG A 66 0.15 2.87 5.83
N SER A 67 -0.30 2.30 4.74
CA SER A 67 0.07 0.94 4.35
C SER A 67 1.09 0.94 3.22
N LEU A 68 2.08 0.04 3.32
CA LEU A 68 3.18 -0.08 2.38
C LEU A 68 3.29 -1.52 1.90
N LEU A 69 3.53 -1.69 0.60
CA LEU A 69 3.79 -2.98 -0.02
C LEU A 69 4.91 -2.86 -1.04
N TYR A 70 6.08 -3.41 -0.73
CA TYR A 70 7.31 -3.23 -1.52
C TYR A 70 8.07 -4.53 -1.72
N SER A 71 8.93 -4.59 -2.74
CA SER A 71 9.83 -5.72 -2.95
C SER A 71 11.11 -5.33 -3.69
N ALA A 72 12.18 -6.11 -3.50
CA ALA A 72 13.37 -6.13 -4.35
C ALA A 72 13.31 -7.26 -5.40
N ASP A 73 12.37 -8.19 -5.27
CA ASP A 73 12.18 -9.33 -6.17
C ASP A 73 11.42 -8.90 -7.42
N LYS A 74 11.98 -9.16 -8.60
CA LYS A 74 11.42 -8.69 -9.88
C LYS A 74 10.04 -9.28 -10.15
N ASP A 75 9.85 -10.56 -9.85
CA ASP A 75 8.58 -11.24 -10.08
C ASP A 75 7.50 -10.67 -9.16
N ALA A 76 7.83 -10.42 -7.89
CA ALA A 76 6.94 -9.73 -6.96
C ALA A 76 6.60 -8.30 -7.41
N ILE A 77 7.58 -7.53 -7.91
CA ILE A 77 7.34 -6.17 -8.44
C ILE A 77 6.37 -6.21 -9.63
N ASP A 78 6.54 -7.18 -10.53
CA ASP A 78 5.62 -7.36 -11.67
C ASP A 78 4.21 -7.73 -11.23
N ILE A 79 4.06 -8.55 -10.17
CA ILE A 79 2.77 -8.88 -9.58
C ILE A 79 2.12 -7.63 -8.98
N ILE A 80 2.87 -6.85 -8.19
CA ILE A 80 2.40 -5.58 -7.60
C ILE A 80 1.93 -4.63 -8.71
N SER A 81 2.73 -4.47 -9.77
CA SER A 81 2.40 -3.59 -10.90
C SER A 81 1.13 -3.99 -11.64
N LYS A 82 0.85 -5.29 -11.78
CA LYS A 82 -0.35 -5.79 -12.45
C LYS A 82 -1.58 -5.60 -11.58
N GLU A 83 -1.44 -5.83 -10.28
CA GLU A 83 -2.56 -5.80 -9.35
C GLU A 83 -2.96 -4.37 -9.00
N PHE A 84 -2.00 -3.46 -8.88
CA PHE A 84 -2.21 -2.02 -8.73
C PHE A 84 -1.95 -1.25 -10.02
N LYS A 85 -2.51 -1.71 -11.15
CA LYS A 85 -2.31 -1.11 -12.48
C LYS A 85 -2.63 0.39 -12.59
N ASP A 86 -3.52 0.87 -11.72
CA ASP A 86 -3.99 2.25 -11.70
C ASP A 86 -3.08 3.15 -10.83
N LEU A 87 -2.10 2.57 -10.14
CA LEU A 87 -1.14 3.27 -9.28
C LEU A 87 0.27 3.22 -9.86
N ASN A 88 1.02 4.30 -9.67
CA ASN A 88 2.43 4.34 -10.04
C ASN A 88 3.30 3.71 -8.96
N LEU A 89 4.18 2.81 -9.37
CA LEU A 89 5.21 2.26 -8.49
C LEU A 89 6.17 3.36 -8.03
N GLN A 90 6.54 3.28 -6.75
CA GLN A 90 7.49 4.16 -6.11
C GLN A 90 8.69 3.37 -5.63
N LYS A 91 9.79 4.06 -5.37
CA LYS A 91 11.01 3.49 -4.80
C LYS A 91 11.18 3.99 -3.38
N ILE A 92 11.64 3.11 -2.50
CA ILE A 92 11.96 3.42 -1.12
C ILE A 92 13.16 2.57 -0.70
N THR A 93 13.91 3.02 0.30
CA THR A 93 14.94 2.18 0.91
C THR A 93 14.35 1.32 2.01
N TYR A 94 14.86 0.10 2.17
CA TYR A 94 14.48 -0.79 3.27
C TYR A 94 14.73 -0.12 4.64
N GLU A 95 15.81 0.65 4.73
CA GLU A 95 16.17 1.44 5.91
C GLU A 95 15.11 2.50 6.25
N GLU A 96 14.50 3.15 5.25
CA GLU A 96 13.38 4.07 5.45
C GLU A 96 12.12 3.34 5.96
N ILE A 97 11.84 2.12 5.48
CA ILE A 97 10.70 1.34 5.97
C ILE A 97 10.89 0.99 7.45
N ILE A 98 12.00 0.36 7.81
CA ILE A 98 12.23 -0.11 9.20
C ILE A 98 12.40 1.04 10.21
N SER A 99 12.85 2.22 9.76
CA SER A 99 13.04 3.39 10.63
C SER A 99 11.75 4.18 10.85
N SER A 100 10.85 4.17 9.86
CA SER A 100 9.60 4.93 9.90
C SER A 100 8.44 4.11 10.44
N GLU A 101 8.48 2.79 10.31
CA GLU A 101 7.34 1.92 10.53
C GLU A 101 7.66 0.77 11.51
N PRO A 102 7.33 0.91 12.81
CA PRO A 102 7.61 -0.13 13.81
C PRO A 102 6.75 -1.41 13.66
N GLY A 103 5.89 -1.51 12.65
CA GLY A 103 4.86 -2.54 12.49
C GLY A 103 4.93 -3.31 11.17
N VAL A 104 6.12 -3.71 10.73
CA VAL A 104 6.27 -4.58 9.54
C VAL A 104 5.52 -5.89 9.79
N SER A 105 4.44 -6.10 9.05
CA SER A 105 3.54 -7.24 9.22
C SER A 105 4.06 -8.50 8.53
N HIS A 106 4.78 -8.32 7.42
CA HIS A 106 5.46 -9.40 6.73
C HIS A 106 6.76 -8.87 6.12
N ASP A 107 7.87 -9.54 6.39
CA ASP A 107 9.19 -9.16 5.94
C ASP A 107 9.95 -10.38 5.43
N TYR A 108 10.24 -10.43 4.14
CA TYR A 108 10.98 -11.53 3.53
C TYR A 108 12.50 -11.29 3.48
N LEU A 109 12.94 -10.08 3.89
CA LEU A 109 14.34 -9.65 3.88
C LEU A 109 14.97 -9.73 5.28
N ALA A 110 14.15 -9.94 6.30
CA ALA A 110 14.54 -10.14 7.70
C ALA A 110 15.08 -11.55 7.99
#